data_AF-A0A937LMC4-F1
#
_entry.id   AF-A0A937LMC4-F1
#
_cell.length_a   1.000
_cell.length_b   1.000
_cell.length_c   1.000
_cell.angle_alpha   90.00
_cell.angle_beta   90.00
_cell.angle_gamma   90.00
#
_symmetry.space_group_name_H-M   'P 1'
#
loop_
_entity.id
_entity.type
_entity.pdbx_description
1 polymer ?
#
loop_
_entity_poly.entity_id
_entity_poly.type
_entity_poly.pdbx_seq_one_letter_code
_entity_poly.pdbx_strand_id
1 'polypeptide(L)'
;MKPRGRVLCMGAGANDLARRAKVLGCNSVAATLNFADLRTILDLEAVVYVGPDGAKVRMELSERSGPIVPLLMDESFEMWIMREQSICIDTTAAGGDTTLLANKS
;
A
#
# COMPACT_ATOMS: atom_id res chain seq x y z
N MET A 1 6.47 -3.86 -9.68
CA MET A 1 6.25 -3.60 -8.25
C MET A 1 6.72 -2.19 -7.96
N LYS A 2 5.89 -1.35 -7.34
CA LYS A 2 6.27 0.01 -6.93
C LYS A 2 6.17 0.10 -5.40
N PRO A 3 7.17 0.61 -4.68
CA PRO A 3 7.04 0.83 -3.25
C PRO A 3 5.90 1.82 -2.96
N ARG A 4 5.18 1.62 -1.85
CA ARG A 4 4.25 2.64 -1.32
C ARG A 4 4.98 3.96 -1.13
N GLY A 5 4.28 5.07 -1.33
CA GLY A 5 4.83 6.42 -1.15
C GLY A 5 5.09 6.73 0.32
N ARG A 6 4.17 7.42 1.00
CA ARG A 6 4.38 7.88 2.38
C ARG A 6 4.07 6.77 3.38
N VAL A 7 5.10 6.30 4.10
CA VAL A 7 4.98 5.27 5.14
C VAL A 7 5.33 5.86 6.50
N LEU A 8 4.44 5.73 7.48
CA LEU A 8 4.70 6.17 8.85
C LEU A 8 5.07 4.97 9.72
N CYS A 9 6.21 5.02 10.39
CA CYS A 9 6.64 4.01 11.36
C CYS A 9 6.49 4.55 12.78
N MET A 10 5.86 3.78 13.66
CA MET A 10 5.53 4.18 15.04
C MET A 10 5.82 3.04 16.02
N GLY A 11 6.03 3.40 17.29
CA GLY A 11 6.25 2.45 18.37
C GLY A 11 7.70 1.98 18.49
N ALA A 12 7.89 0.80 19.08
CA ALA A 12 9.23 0.27 19.34
C ALA A 12 10.01 0.06 18.03
N GLY A 13 11.27 0.49 18.00
CA GLY A 13 12.11 0.33 16.80
C GLY A 13 11.68 1.16 15.59
N ALA A 14 10.79 2.16 15.73
CA ALA A 14 10.26 2.95 14.61
C ALA A 14 11.34 3.51 13.67
N ASN A 15 12.49 3.95 14.19
CA ASN A 15 13.61 4.42 13.38
C ASN A 15 14.21 3.32 12.48
N ASP A 16 14.33 2.10 13.00
CA ASP A 16 14.87 0.97 12.24
C ASP A 16 13.86 0.49 11.19
N LEU A 17 12.57 0.46 11.54
CA LEU A 17 11.47 0.16 10.60
C LEU A 17 11.43 1.18 9.46
N ALA A 18 11.55 2.47 9.78
CA ALA A 18 11.60 3.53 8.77
C ALA A 18 12.83 3.37 7.87
N ARG A 19 14.01 3.04 8.43
CA ARG A 19 15.22 2.78 7.65
C ARG A 19 15.03 1.59 6.69
N ARG A 20 14.46 0.48 7.17
CA ARG A 20 14.14 -0.71 6.34
C ARG A 20 13.19 -0.35 5.20
N ALA A 21 12.11 0.37 5.48
CA ALA A 21 11.17 0.85 4.45
C ALA A 21 11.84 1.79 3.43
N LYS A 22 12.79 2.63 3.87
CA LYS A 22 13.51 3.55 2.99
C LYS A 22 14.43 2.83 2.02
N VAL A 23 15.09 1.75 2.47
CA VAL A 23 15.90 0.87 1.61
C VAL A 23 15.07 0.23 0.50
N LEU A 24 13.78 -0.03 0.76
CA LEU A 24 12.83 -0.53 -0.24
C LEU A 24 12.29 0.55 -1.18
N GLY A 25 12.68 1.81 -1.01
CA GLY A 25 12.28 2.94 -1.85
C GLY A 25 11.03 3.70 -1.38
N CYS A 26 10.56 3.48 -0.14
CA CYS A 26 9.47 4.27 0.42
C CYS A 26 9.93 5.64 0.92
N ASN A 27 9.01 6.61 0.87
CA ASN A 27 9.14 7.87 1.61
C ASN A 27 8.70 7.63 3.06
N SER A 28 9.54 6.91 3.82
CA SER A 28 9.25 6.52 5.20
C SER A 28 9.75 7.54 6.23
N VAL A 29 9.00 7.68 7.32
CA VAL A 29 9.38 8.52 8.48
C VAL A 29 9.04 7.79 9.78
N ALA A 30 9.92 7.89 10.77
CA ALA A 30 9.65 7.46 12.13
C ALA A 30 9.11 8.66 12.94
N ALA A 31 8.01 8.48 13.65
CA ALA A 31 7.51 9.52 14.54
C ALA A 31 6.67 8.92 15.69
N THR A 32 6.58 9.70 16.78
CA THR A 32 5.63 9.47 17.87
C THR A 32 4.63 10.61 17.85
N LEU A 33 3.36 10.28 17.69
CA LEU A 33 2.25 11.24 17.61
C LEU A 33 1.03 10.64 18.29
N ASN A 34 0.02 11.48 18.57
CA ASN A 34 -1.26 10.99 19.01
C ASN A 34 -1.91 10.22 17.85
N PHE A 35 -2.55 9.08 18.13
CA PHE A 35 -3.20 8.30 17.09
C PHE A 35 -4.31 9.08 16.39
N ALA A 36 -4.96 10.03 17.08
CA ALA A 36 -5.94 10.93 16.47
C ALA A 36 -5.35 11.77 15.32
N ASP A 37 -4.06 12.10 15.36
CA ASP A 37 -3.39 12.86 14.31
C ASP A 37 -3.25 12.04 13.02
N LEU A 38 -3.35 10.70 13.10
CA LEU A 38 -3.35 9.83 11.91
C LEU A 38 -4.51 10.15 10.97
N ARG A 39 -5.59 10.78 11.44
CA ARG A 39 -6.73 11.16 10.61
C ARG A 39 -6.39 12.26 9.60
N THR A 40 -5.44 13.13 9.93
CA THR A 40 -5.17 14.38 9.19
C THR A 40 -3.95 14.29 8.28
N ILE A 41 -3.15 13.23 8.38
CA ILE A 41 -1.95 13.05 7.55
C ILE A 41 -2.35 12.80 6.10
N LEU A 42 -2.09 13.79 5.24
CA LEU A 42 -2.31 13.67 3.79
C LEU A 42 -1.37 12.65 3.16
N ASP A 43 -1.88 11.97 2.14
CA ASP A 43 -1.16 10.98 1.33
C ASP A 43 -0.51 9.85 2.12
N LEU A 44 -1.04 9.54 3.32
CA LEU A 44 -0.57 8.43 4.13
C LEU A 44 -0.96 7.11 3.45
N GLU A 45 0.04 6.36 2.97
CA GLU A 45 -0.18 5.12 2.24
C GLU A 45 -0.05 3.89 3.12
N ALA A 46 0.66 3.92 4.25
CA ALA A 46 0.71 2.82 5.21
C ALA A 46 1.20 3.29 6.58
N VAL A 47 0.80 2.56 7.63
CA VAL A 47 1.38 2.68 8.96
C VAL A 47 2.01 1.35 9.36
N VAL A 48 3.27 1.39 9.79
CA VAL A 48 3.95 0.28 10.47
C VAL A 48 3.97 0.60 11.96
N TYR A 49 3.37 -0.25 12.78
CA TYR A 49 3.24 -0.01 14.21
C TYR A 49 3.69 -1.21 15.02
N VAL A 50 4.58 -0.97 15.98
CA VAL A 50 5.01 -1.98 16.96
C VAL A 50 4.66 -1.47 18.36
N GLY A 51 3.53 -1.95 18.88
CA GLY A 51 3.05 -1.60 20.21
C GLY A 51 1.71 -2.26 20.55
N PRO A 52 1.24 -2.12 21.79
CA PRO A 52 0.07 -2.84 22.29
C PRO A 52 -1.26 -2.27 21.76
N ASP A 53 -1.30 -0.99 21.40
CA ASP A 53 -2.53 -0.28 21.04
C ASP A 53 -2.97 -0.45 19.57
N GLY A 54 -2.64 -1.57 18.93
CA GLY A 54 -2.94 -1.79 17.49
C GLY A 54 -4.43 -1.63 17.13
N ALA A 55 -5.33 -2.00 18.05
CA ALA A 55 -6.77 -1.80 17.88
C ALA A 55 -7.16 -0.31 17.82
N LYS A 56 -6.56 0.52 18.68
CA LYS A 56 -6.80 1.97 18.68
C LYS A 56 -6.25 2.59 17.40
N VAL A 57 -5.02 2.24 17.00
CA VAL A 57 -4.43 2.72 15.74
C VAL A 57 -5.32 2.38 14.54
N ARG A 58 -5.86 1.15 14.50
CA ARG A 58 -6.77 0.73 13.43
C ARG A 58 -8.06 1.55 13.40
N MET A 59 -8.65 1.82 14.56
CA MET A 59 -9.85 2.65 14.69
C MET A 59 -9.59 4.08 14.20
N GLU A 60 -8.46 4.68 14.58
CA GLU A 60 -8.11 6.03 14.12
C GLU A 60 -7.87 6.09 12.60
N LEU A 61 -7.30 5.04 12.02
CA LEU A 61 -7.13 4.93 10.57
C LEU A 61 -8.45 4.71 9.83
N SER A 62 -9.46 4.05 10.44
CA SER A 62 -10.77 3.84 9.82
C SER A 62 -11.62 5.10 9.75
N GLU A 63 -11.36 6.10 10.60
CA GLU A 63 -12.02 7.40 10.56
C GLU A 63 -11.49 8.32 9.43
N ARG A 64 -10.50 7.87 8.66
CA ARG A 64 -9.96 8.63 7.53
C ARG A 64 -10.90 8.63 6.34
N SER A 65 -11.07 9.79 5.74
CA SER A 65 -11.66 9.89 4.40
C SER A 65 -10.69 9.39 3.33
N GLY A 66 -11.18 8.64 2.35
CA GLY A 66 -10.39 8.19 1.20
C GLY A 66 -9.99 6.71 1.28
N PRO A 67 -8.89 6.30 0.62
CA PRO A 67 -8.45 4.91 0.61
C PRO A 67 -8.12 4.38 2.01
N ILE A 68 -8.47 3.12 2.26
CA ILE A 68 -8.13 2.43 3.51
C ILE A 68 -6.61 2.36 3.64
N VAL A 69 -6.08 2.96 4.70
CA VAL A 69 -4.65 2.91 5.04
C VAL A 69 -4.39 1.60 5.79
N PRO A 70 -3.52 0.71 5.28
CA PRO A 70 -3.16 -0.52 5.98
C PRO A 70 -2.34 -0.21 7.23
N LEU A 71 -2.68 -0.94 8.30
CA LEU A 71 -1.88 -1.04 9.51
C LEU A 71 -1.09 -2.35 9.47
N LEU A 72 0.23 -2.25 9.41
CA LEU A 72 1.18 -3.35 9.40
C LEU A 72 1.80 -3.47 10.80
N MET A 73 1.67 -4.64 11.43
CA MET A 73 2.26 -4.92 12.76
C MET A 73 3.09 -6.20 12.77
N ASP A 74 3.34 -6.77 11.60
CA ASP A 74 4.14 -7.98 11.43
C ASP A 74 5.62 -7.64 11.24
N GLU A 75 6.53 -8.51 11.72
CA GLU A 75 7.98 -8.31 11.57
C GLU A 75 8.44 -8.37 10.11
N SER A 76 7.67 -9.03 9.23
CA SER A 76 7.87 -9.18 7.79
C SER A 76 7.06 -8.18 6.96
N PHE A 77 6.82 -6.98 7.51
CA PHE A 77 6.03 -5.93 6.87
C PHE A 77 6.55 -5.51 5.48
N GLU A 78 7.82 -5.79 5.14
CA GLU A 78 8.43 -5.47 3.85
C GLU A 78 7.65 -6.01 2.65
N MET A 79 7.11 -7.23 2.76
CA MET A 79 6.33 -7.85 1.69
C MET A 79 5.06 -7.06 1.39
N TRP A 80 4.49 -6.41 2.40
CA TRP A 80 3.23 -5.68 2.34
C TRP A 80 3.38 -4.20 1.91
N ILE A 81 4.61 -3.69 1.99
CA ILE A 81 4.96 -2.33 1.56
C ILE A 81 5.10 -2.20 0.05
N MET A 82 5.38 -3.31 -0.63
CA MET A 82 5.47 -3.32 -2.08
C MET A 82 4.06 -3.37 -2.68
N ARG A 83 3.73 -2.40 -3.55
CA ARG A 83 2.49 -2.42 -4.32
C ARG A 83 2.64 -3.36 -5.50
N GLU A 84 1.83 -4.40 -5.53
CA GLU A 84 1.66 -5.24 -6.70
C GLU A 84 1.01 -4.42 -7.83
N GLN A 85 1.59 -4.49 -9.02
CA GLN A 85 1.00 -3.94 -10.23
C GLN A 85 0.91 -5.11 -11.21
N SER A 86 -0.30 -5.58 -11.48
CA SER A 86 -0.57 -6.38 -12.67
C SER A 86 -0.66 -5.41 -13.85
N ILE A 87 0.33 -5.46 -14.73
CA ILE A 87 0.26 -4.74 -16.00
C ILE A 87 -0.42 -5.71 -16.97
N CYS A 88 -1.70 -5.51 -17.26
CA CYS A 88 -2.28 -6.09 -18.47
C CYS A 88 -1.77 -5.27 -19.65
N ILE A 89 -0.82 -5.83 -20.39
CA ILE A 89 -0.55 -5.36 -21.74
C ILE A 89 -1.66 -5.96 -22.60
N ASP A 90 -2.67 -5.14 -22.95
CA ASP A 90 -3.58 -5.48 -24.04
C ASP A 90 -2.76 -5.51 -25.34
N THR A 91 -2.18 -6.66 -25.67
CA THR A 91 -1.84 -6.94 -27.06
C THR A 91 -3.16 -7.00 -27.79
N THR A 92 -3.48 -5.93 -28.50
CA THR A 92 -4.57 -5.83 -29.46
C THR A 92 -4.70 -7.15 -30.21
N ALA A 93 -5.79 -7.89 -29.96
CA ALA A 93 -6.25 -8.90 -30.91
C ALA A 93 -6.78 -8.14 -32.14
N ALA A 94 -5.87 -7.68 -32.98
CA ALA A 94 -6.22 -7.22 -34.32
C ALA A 94 -6.59 -8.49 -35.10
N GLY A 95 -7.88 -8.82 -35.10
CA GLY A 95 -8.37 -10.04 -35.73
C GLY A 95 -9.86 -10.22 -35.60
N GLY A 96 -10.63 -9.15 -35.81
CA GLY A 96 -11.94 -9.37 -36.40
C GLY A 96 -11.72 -9.80 -37.84
N ASP A 97 -11.95 -11.07 -38.15
CA ASP A 97 -12.44 -11.40 -39.48
C ASP A 97 -13.48 -12.51 -39.43
N THR A 98 -14.60 -12.16 -40.03
CA THR A 98 -15.82 -12.90 -40.24
C THR A 98 -15.59 -14.11 -41.14
N THR A 99 -15.38 -15.31 -40.59
CA THR A 99 -15.68 -16.55 -41.33
C THR A 99 -17.15 -16.93 -41.21
N LEU A 100 -18.03 -15.96 -41.49
CA LEU A 100 -19.42 -16.19 -41.83
C LEU A 100 -19.60 -15.66 -43.26
N LEU A 101 -19.78 -16.59 -44.21
CA LEU A 101 -20.05 -16.40 -45.65
C LEU A 101 -18.84 -16.48 -46.61
N ALA A 102 -18.49 -17.71 -46.97
CA ALA A 102 -18.05 -18.06 -48.32
C ALA A 102 -18.51 -19.49 -48.69
N ASN A 103 -19.71 -19.57 -49.29
CA ASN A 103 -20.18 -20.48 -50.36
C ASN A 103 -19.31 -21.72 -50.67
N LYS A 104 -19.81 -22.95 -50.70
CA LYS A 104 -20.64 -23.64 -51.74
C LYS A 104 -20.48 -25.14 -51.37
N SER A 105 -21.42 -26.07 -51.55
CA SER A 105 -22.23 -26.44 -52.71
C SER A 105 -23.09 -27.64 -52.33
#